data_AF-A0AAV5S7C0-F1
#
_entry.id   AF-A0AAV5S7C0-F1
#
_cell.length_a   1.000
_cell.length_b   1.000
_cell.length_c   1.000
_cell.angle_alpha   90.00
_cell.angle_beta   90.00
_cell.angle_gamma   90.00
#
_symmetry.space_group_name_H-M   'P 1'
#
loop_
_entity.id
_entity.type
_entity.pdbx_description
1 polymer ?
#
loop_
_entity_poly.entity_id
_entity_poly.type
_entity_poly.pdbx_seq_one_letter_code
_entity_poly.pdbx_strand_id
1 'polypeptide(L)'
;GESPRIALTTFTEPTGARFWFPCFDEPNKKATMQLTLDHSSDLNAYSNTKVVKIERIVTRTLTEFAKTPILLTYLFPMNLNYLPCESITYRNHMLRAFGPGADLALNQSLLALEKLWNEPR
;
A
#
# COMPACT_ATOMS: atom_id res chain seq x y z
N GLY A 1 -17.38 -17.43 18.17
CA GLY A 1 -17.68 -16.13 17.54
C GLY A 1 -16.45 -15.70 16.80
N GLU A 2 -16.57 -15.31 15.53
CA GLU A 2 -15.42 -14.84 14.76
C GLU A 2 -14.96 -13.48 15.30
N SER A 3 -13.65 -13.31 15.51
CA SER A 3 -13.06 -12.01 15.85
C SER A 3 -13.33 -11.00 14.71
N PRO A 4 -13.60 -9.73 15.03
CA PRO A 4 -13.88 -8.73 14.00
C PRO A 4 -12.69 -8.57 13.07
N ARG A 5 -12.96 -8.72 11.78
CA ARG A 5 -12.02 -8.53 10.68
C ARG A 5 -11.94 -7.03 10.36
N ILE A 6 -10.78 -6.41 10.64
CA ILE A 6 -10.58 -4.95 10.49
C ILE A 6 -9.65 -4.68 9.30
N ALA A 7 -10.01 -3.70 8.48
CA ALA A 7 -9.13 -3.11 7.48
C ALA A 7 -9.11 -1.59 7.66
N LEU A 8 -7.93 -0.98 7.49
CA LEU A 8 -7.70 0.46 7.55
C LEU A 8 -7.07 0.89 6.24
N THR A 9 -7.62 1.91 5.60
CA THR A 9 -7.05 2.49 4.38
C THR A 9 -7.14 4.00 4.43
N THR A 10 -6.13 4.68 3.90
CA THR A 10 -6.18 6.14 3.73
C THR A 10 -6.94 6.51 2.48
N PHE A 11 -7.86 7.47 2.61
CA PHE A 11 -8.44 8.22 1.50
C PHE A 11 -8.43 9.69 1.90
N THR A 12 -7.41 10.41 1.42
CA THR A 12 -7.04 11.73 1.93
C THR A 12 -7.19 12.86 0.92
N GLU A 13 -7.66 12.56 -0.30
CA GLU A 13 -7.88 13.58 -1.32
C GLU A 13 -9.14 14.42 -1.01
N PRO A 14 -9.10 15.75 -1.21
CA PRO A 14 -7.93 16.58 -1.50
C PRO A 14 -7.25 17.16 -0.26
N THR A 15 -7.89 17.10 0.92
CA THR A 15 -7.47 17.81 2.16
C THR A 15 -7.76 17.00 3.43
N GLY A 16 -7.61 15.67 3.35
CA GLY A 16 -7.82 14.74 4.46
C GLY A 16 -6.53 14.29 5.16
N ALA A 17 -5.35 14.69 4.69
CA ALA A 17 -4.09 14.25 5.29
C ALA A 17 -3.94 14.73 6.74
N ARG A 18 -4.50 15.91 7.07
CA ARG A 18 -4.48 16.51 8.41
C ARG A 18 -5.12 15.65 9.51
N PHE A 19 -5.97 14.69 9.14
CA PHE A 19 -6.59 13.77 10.11
C PHE A 19 -5.66 12.63 10.54
N TRP A 20 -4.59 12.39 9.79
CA TRP A 20 -3.63 11.32 10.06
C TRP A 20 -2.36 11.84 10.72
N PHE A 21 -1.89 13.02 10.32
CA PHE A 21 -0.71 13.65 10.88
C PHE A 21 -0.77 15.18 10.68
N PRO A 22 -0.14 15.98 11.56
CA PRO A 22 -0.04 17.42 11.36
C PRO A 22 0.75 17.74 10.08
N CYS A 23 0.12 18.45 9.14
CA CYS A 23 0.76 18.86 7.89
C CYS A 23 0.11 20.12 7.28
N PHE A 24 0.82 20.74 6.35
CA PHE A 24 0.25 21.78 5.46
C PHE A 24 -0.62 21.12 4.39
N ASP A 25 -1.87 20.87 4.75
CA ASP A 25 -2.81 20.07 3.96
C ASP A 25 -3.55 20.89 2.91
N GLU A 26 -2.79 21.40 1.94
CA GLU A 26 -3.28 22.09 0.75
C GLU A 26 -2.96 21.26 -0.51
N PRO A 27 -3.84 21.24 -1.53
CA PRO A 27 -3.71 20.33 -2.68
C PRO A 27 -2.44 20.51 -3.53
N ASN A 28 -1.72 21.63 -3.38
CA ASN A 28 -0.49 21.92 -4.12
C ASN A 28 0.79 21.70 -3.30
N LYS A 29 0.68 21.29 -2.02
CA LYS A 29 1.84 21.10 -1.14
C LYS A 29 2.42 19.72 -1.35
N LYS A 30 3.74 19.70 -1.54
CA LYS A 30 4.51 18.49 -1.75
C LYS A 30 5.48 18.28 -0.59
N ALA A 31 5.66 17.04 -0.21
CA ALA A 31 6.61 16.64 0.81
C ALA A 31 7.16 15.24 0.51
N THR A 32 8.27 14.90 1.16
CA THR A 32 8.72 13.51 1.28
C THR A 32 8.26 12.96 2.61
N MET A 33 7.83 11.70 2.65
CA MET A 33 7.32 11.05 3.86
C MET A 33 8.09 9.76 4.13
N GLN A 34 8.32 9.43 5.40
CA GLN A 34 8.83 8.12 5.81
C GLN A 34 7.84 7.57 6.84
N LEU A 35 7.31 6.38 6.58
CA LEU A 35 6.24 5.79 7.37
C LEU A 35 6.78 4.60 8.16
N THR A 36 6.46 4.59 9.45
CA THR A 36 6.67 3.44 10.34
C THR A 36 5.33 3.09 10.96
N LEU A 37 4.90 1.85 10.82
CA LEU A 37 3.63 1.35 11.36
C LEU A 37 3.90 0.32 12.44
N ASP A 38 3.39 0.58 13.65
CA ASP A 38 3.23 -0.44 14.67
C ASP A 38 1.81 -1.01 14.54
N HIS A 39 1.70 -2.27 14.14
CA HIS A 39 0.42 -2.94 13.87
C HIS A 39 0.40 -4.34 14.47
N SER A 40 -0.80 -4.93 14.56
CA SER A 40 -0.95 -6.32 15.00
C SER A 40 -0.30 -7.25 13.97
N SER A 41 0.39 -8.29 14.42
CA SER A 41 1.15 -9.20 13.55
C SER A 41 0.28 -10.08 12.64
N ASP A 42 -1.04 -10.11 12.85
CA ASP A 42 -2.03 -10.74 11.98
C ASP A 42 -2.47 -9.86 10.80
N LEU A 43 -2.08 -8.58 10.79
CA LEU A 43 -2.34 -7.65 9.70
C LEU A 43 -1.12 -7.49 8.80
N ASN A 44 -1.38 -7.39 7.51
CA ASN A 44 -0.45 -6.93 6.49
C ASN A 44 -0.39 -5.40 6.49
N ALA A 45 0.79 -4.85 6.18
CA ALA A 45 1.03 -3.42 6.07
C ALA A 45 1.56 -3.04 4.68
N TYR A 46 0.93 -2.03 4.07
CA TYR A 46 1.28 -1.54 2.74
C TYR A 46 1.35 -0.01 2.68
N SER A 47 2.24 0.49 1.83
CA SER A 47 2.44 1.90 1.51
C SER A 47 3.03 2.02 0.09
N ASN A 48 3.27 3.25 -0.41
CA ASN A 48 3.76 3.49 -1.77
C ASN A 48 5.24 3.18 -1.99
N THR A 49 5.98 2.89 -0.92
CA THR A 49 7.41 2.60 -0.97
C THR A 49 7.70 1.20 -0.46
N LYS A 50 8.89 0.69 -0.79
CA LYS A 50 9.34 -0.62 -0.32
C LYS A 50 9.50 -0.63 1.20
N VAL A 51 9.20 -1.78 1.82
CA VAL A 51 9.57 -2.04 3.21
C VAL A 51 11.10 -2.09 3.32
N VAL A 52 11.66 -1.38 4.29
CA VAL A 52 13.10 -1.36 4.58
C VAL A 52 13.44 -2.08 5.88
N LYS A 53 12.47 -2.23 6.79
CA LYS A 53 12.67 -2.89 8.08
C LYS A 53 11.35 -3.50 8.58
N ILE A 54 11.44 -4.70 9.14
CA ILE A 54 10.35 -5.37 9.85
C ILE A 54 10.90 -5.91 11.17
N GLU A 55 10.31 -5.50 12.29
CA GLU A 55 10.62 -6.02 13.62
C GLU A 55 9.37 -6.63 14.24
N ARG A 56 9.43 -7.91 14.60
CA ARG A 56 8.31 -8.61 15.24
C ARG A 56 8.51 -8.66 16.75
N ILE A 57 7.54 -8.13 17.50
CA ILE A 57 7.54 -8.03 18.95
C ILE A 57 6.29 -8.74 19.47
N VAL A 58 6.41 -10.03 19.75
CA VAL A 58 5.34 -10.88 20.28
C VAL A 58 4.11 -10.88 19.35
N THR A 59 3.09 -10.07 19.65
CA THR A 59 1.83 -9.93 18.88
C THR A 59 1.80 -8.70 17.97
N ARG A 60 2.85 -7.88 17.99
CA ARG A 60 2.97 -6.64 17.23
C ARG A 60 4.10 -6.73 16.21
N THR A 61 3.97 -5.99 15.13
CA THR A 61 4.99 -5.86 14.09
C THR A 61 5.20 -4.36 13.82
N LEU A 62 6.46 -3.93 13.87
CA LEU A 62 6.90 -2.62 13.43
C LEU A 62 7.40 -2.73 11.99
N THR A 63 6.69 -2.11 11.05
CA THR A 63 7.03 -2.10 9.63
C THR A 63 7.45 -0.70 9.21
N GLU A 64 8.68 -0.55 8.73
CA GLU A 64 9.21 0.72 8.22
C GLU A 64 9.31 0.69 6.70
N PHE A 65 8.83 1.75 6.06
CA PHE A 65 8.87 1.94 4.61
C PHE A 65 9.93 2.96 4.23
N ALA A 66 10.56 2.77 3.06
CA ALA A 66 11.52 3.73 2.52
C ALA A 66 10.89 5.12 2.37
N LYS A 67 11.72 6.16 2.48
CA LYS A 67 11.29 7.54 2.23
C LYS A 67 10.73 7.68 0.80
N THR A 68 9.56 8.32 0.68
CA THR A 68 8.94 8.57 -0.62
C THR A 68 9.74 9.60 -1.43
N PRO A 69 9.61 9.58 -2.77
CA PRO A 69 9.84 10.77 -3.58
C PRO A 69 8.98 11.94 -3.08
N ILE A 70 9.22 13.13 -3.65
CA ILE A 70 8.35 14.29 -3.40
C ILE A 70 6.94 13.96 -3.93
N LEU A 71 5.96 13.88 -3.03
CA LEU A 71 4.56 13.57 -3.33
C LEU A 71 3.64 14.66 -2.76
N LEU A 72 2.45 14.80 -3.34
CA LEU A 72 1.40 15.64 -2.77
C LEU A 72 0.97 15.05 -1.42
N THR A 73 0.79 15.89 -0.40
CA THR A 73 0.48 15.44 0.97
C THR A 73 -0.78 14.59 1.05
N TYR A 74 -1.79 14.89 0.23
CA TYR A 74 -3.04 14.14 0.16
C TYR A 74 -2.90 12.76 -0.48
N LEU A 75 -1.75 12.41 -1.06
CA LEU A 75 -1.44 11.04 -1.54
C LEU A 75 -0.81 10.18 -0.45
N PHE A 76 -0.95 10.57 0.83
CA PHE A 76 -0.46 9.80 1.97
C PHE A 76 -1.02 8.36 1.93
N PRO A 77 -0.17 7.34 1.74
CA PRO A 77 -0.60 5.97 1.51
C PRO A 77 -0.32 5.11 2.74
N MET A 78 -1.39 4.66 3.40
CA MET A 78 -1.31 3.65 4.45
C MET A 78 -2.47 2.68 4.28
N ASN A 79 -2.15 1.39 4.28
CA ASN A 79 -3.15 0.34 4.27
C ASN A 79 -2.74 -0.80 5.24
N LEU A 80 -3.65 -1.15 6.15
CA LEU A 80 -3.52 -2.28 7.06
C LEU A 80 -4.72 -3.20 6.85
N ASN A 81 -4.49 -4.48 6.54
CA ASN A 81 -5.57 -5.43 6.30
C ASN A 81 -5.14 -6.88 6.54
N TYR A 82 -6.09 -7.79 6.62
CA TYR A 82 -5.85 -9.24 6.71
C TYR A 82 -6.06 -9.98 5.37
N LEU A 83 -6.23 -9.23 4.27
CA LEU A 83 -6.61 -9.79 2.98
C LEU A 83 -5.47 -10.61 2.38
N PRO A 84 -5.79 -11.70 1.65
CA PRO A 84 -4.80 -12.44 0.89
C PRO A 84 -4.18 -11.54 -0.18
N CYS A 85 -2.90 -11.77 -0.47
CA CYS A 85 -2.12 -11.02 -1.44
C CYS A 85 -1.41 -12.00 -2.36
N GLU A 86 -1.63 -11.87 -3.66
CA GLU A 86 -0.86 -12.58 -4.68
C GLU A 86 0.12 -11.62 -5.35
N SER A 87 1.24 -12.15 -5.81
CA SER A 87 2.28 -11.33 -6.45
C SER A 87 2.96 -12.03 -7.61
N ILE A 88 3.30 -11.28 -8.65
CA ILE A 88 4.02 -11.74 -9.83
C ILE A 88 5.04 -10.69 -10.25
N THR A 89 6.15 -11.13 -10.84
CA THR A 89 7.12 -10.21 -11.45
C THR A 89 6.84 -10.10 -12.94
N TYR A 90 6.59 -8.88 -13.42
CA TYR A 90 6.46 -8.55 -14.83
C TYR A 90 7.50 -7.50 -15.21
N ARG A 91 8.42 -7.85 -16.12
CA ARG A 91 9.47 -6.95 -16.65
C ARG A 91 10.23 -6.18 -15.54
N ASN A 92 10.71 -6.90 -14.53
CA ASN A 92 11.42 -6.37 -13.34
C ASN A 92 10.57 -5.51 -12.39
N HIS A 93 9.26 -5.44 -12.60
CA HIS A 93 8.32 -4.82 -11.67
C HIS A 93 7.50 -5.88 -10.97
N MET A 94 7.40 -5.79 -9.64
CA MET A 94 6.52 -6.65 -8.86
C MET A 94 5.10 -6.07 -8.89
N LEU A 95 4.16 -6.86 -9.41
CA LEU A 95 2.74 -6.59 -9.36
C LEU A 95 2.15 -7.35 -8.17
N ARG A 96 1.21 -6.72 -7.46
CA ARG A 96 0.48 -7.34 -6.34
C ARG A 96 -1.01 -7.09 -6.48
N ALA A 97 -1.81 -8.11 -6.20
CA ALA A 97 -3.25 -8.03 -6.09
C ALA A 97 -3.67 -8.39 -4.66
N PHE A 98 -4.65 -7.68 -4.11
CA PHE A 98 -5.11 -7.85 -2.73
C PHE A 98 -6.61 -8.16 -2.71
N GLY A 99 -7.01 -9.10 -1.86
CA GLY A 99 -8.41 -9.47 -1.66
C GLY A 99 -8.78 -10.85 -2.19
N PRO A 100 -10.03 -11.29 -1.96
CA PRO A 100 -10.51 -12.57 -2.47
C PRO A 100 -10.37 -12.65 -3.98
N GLY A 101 -9.82 -13.75 -4.51
CA GLY A 101 -9.57 -13.90 -5.95
C GLY A 101 -8.39 -13.07 -6.48
N ALA A 102 -7.43 -12.71 -5.61
CA ALA A 102 -6.21 -12.00 -6.00
C ALA A 102 -5.45 -12.72 -7.13
N ASP A 103 -5.47 -14.05 -7.18
CA ASP A 103 -4.91 -14.88 -8.24
C ASP A 103 -5.55 -14.58 -9.60
N LEU A 104 -6.89 -14.57 -9.65
CA LEU A 104 -7.64 -14.26 -10.86
C LEU A 104 -7.38 -12.82 -11.31
N ALA A 105 -7.42 -11.87 -10.37
CA ALA A 105 -7.17 -10.45 -10.65
C ALA A 105 -5.75 -10.23 -11.21
N LEU A 106 -4.76 -10.94 -10.67
CA LEU A 106 -3.37 -10.86 -11.11
C LEU A 106 -3.18 -11.46 -12.52
N ASN A 107 -3.80 -12.61 -12.78
CA ASN A 107 -3.76 -13.25 -14.10
C ASN A 107 -4.43 -12.38 -15.19
N GLN A 108 -5.57 -11.76 -14.87
CA GLN A 108 -6.23 -10.82 -15.77
C GLN A 108 -5.38 -9.57 -16.03
N SER A 109 -4.75 -9.03 -14.98
CA SER A 109 -3.85 -7.89 -15.09
C SER A 109 -2.64 -8.21 -15.97
N LEU A 110 -2.04 -9.40 -15.82
CA LEU A 110 -0.93 -9.85 -16.67
C LEU A 110 -1.35 -9.95 -18.14
N LEU A 111 -2.50 -10.57 -18.43
CA LEU A 111 -3.01 -10.67 -19.79
C LEU A 111 -3.25 -9.29 -20.41
N ALA A 112 -3.82 -8.35 -19.65
CA ALA A 112 -4.04 -6.98 -20.11
C ALA A 112 -2.71 -6.25 -20.39
N LEU A 113 -1.71 -6.41 -19.52
CA LEU A 113 -0.38 -5.83 -19.72
C LEU A 113 0.33 -6.41 -20.94
N GLU A 114 0.24 -7.72 -21.17
CA GLU A 114 0.81 -8.35 -22.36
C GLU A 114 0.15 -7.84 -23.65
N LYS A 115 -1.17 -7.66 -23.66
CA LYS A 115 -1.87 -7.05 -24.80
C LYS A 115 -1.44 -5.61 -25.03
N LEU A 116 -1.53 -4.77 -24.00
CA LEU A 116 -1.18 -3.34 -24.08
C LEU A 116 0.26 -3.10 -24.54
N TRP A 117 1.18 -3.99 -24.18
CA TRP A 117 2.59 -3.82 -24.53
C TRP A 117 2.93 -4.39 -25.92
N ASN A 118 2.34 -5.52 -26.30
CA ASN A 118 2.75 -6.25 -27.50
C ASN A 118 1.85 -5.97 -28.71
N GLU A 119 0.65 -5.42 -28.52
CA GLU A 119 -0.21 -5.01 -29.63
C GLU A 119 0.28 -3.65 -30.17
N PRO A 120 0.51 -3.52 -31.49
CA PRO A 120 0.83 -2.23 -32.09
C PRO A 120 -0.36 -1.28 -31.89
N ARG A 121 -0.06 -0.04 -31.47
CA ARG A 121 -1.07 1.02 -31.32
C ARG A 121 -1.69 1.41 -32.64
#